data_AF-A0A1F8DHP7-F1
#
_entry.id   AF-A0A1F8DHP7-F1
#
_cell.length_a   1.000
_cell.length_b   1.000
_cell.length_c   1.000
_cell.angle_alpha   90.00
_cell.angle_beta   90.00
_cell.angle_gamma   90.00
#
_symmetry.space_group_name_H-M   'P 1'
#
loop_
_entity.id
_entity.type
_entity.pdbx_description
1 polymer ?
#
loop_
_entity_poly.entity_id
_entity_poly.type
_entity_poly.pdbx_seq_one_letter_code
_entity_poly.pdbx_strand_id
1 'polypeptide(L)'
;MDKEKGFTYVFVIFVVFVLAAFYLGRLPKTKNLAVSILPTPTPYQFPYKNPVIPKNRSYRIVIVGDSIVDSLGPNANVLREDLIGYYPDSEFVTYNYGYPSTNILSLYQRLTEDTVGNGERNEAVFELSFELIIIESFGNNPLSEYPLAEGLKKQDEELERSVTAILSQKPNAALAFLTPIAFNPVNYAKSTRDLSAEERKKWVDERTAYVNNHKKFAEEKGIPVIDVYAASLKSDGVVDGSYISDDFVHPSEKGIALISKSIADYIFANKIFPQ
;
A
#
# COMPACT_ATOMS: atom_id res chain seq x y z
N MET A 1 -16.23 -50.35 -66.80
CA MET A 1 -15.44 -49.81 -65.66
C MET A 1 -15.28 -48.31 -65.88
N ASP A 2 -15.40 -47.51 -64.81
CA ASP A 2 -15.18 -46.04 -64.77
C ASP A 2 -16.36 -45.07 -65.05
N LYS A 3 -17.57 -45.37 -64.56
CA LYS A 3 -18.60 -44.31 -64.35
C LYS A 3 -18.94 -44.04 -62.88
N GLU A 4 -18.84 -45.04 -62.00
CA GLU A 4 -19.16 -44.86 -60.56
C GLU A 4 -18.08 -44.09 -59.78
N LYS A 5 -16.81 -44.19 -60.18
CA LYS A 5 -15.72 -43.46 -59.51
C LYS A 5 -15.85 -41.94 -59.70
N GLY A 6 -16.24 -41.48 -60.90
CA GLY A 6 -16.41 -40.05 -61.20
C GLY A 6 -17.50 -39.38 -60.37
N PHE A 7 -18.63 -40.06 -60.15
CA PHE A 7 -19.73 -39.52 -59.33
C PHE A 7 -19.35 -39.43 -57.84
N THR A 8 -18.60 -40.42 -57.35
CA THR A 8 -18.14 -40.44 -55.95
C THR A 8 -17.13 -39.30 -55.66
N TYR A 9 -16.19 -39.02 -56.57
CA TYR A 9 -15.25 -37.92 -56.41
C TYR A 9 -15.93 -36.54 -56.44
N VAL A 10 -16.90 -36.33 -57.34
CA VAL A 10 -17.65 -35.06 -57.40
C VAL A 10 -18.50 -34.85 -56.15
N PHE A 11 -19.13 -35.91 -55.63
CA PHE A 11 -19.92 -35.84 -54.40
C PHE A 11 -19.05 -35.53 -53.17
N VAL A 12 -17.88 -36.15 -53.03
CA VAL A 12 -16.96 -35.88 -51.92
C VAL A 12 -16.42 -34.46 -51.98
N ILE A 13 -16.05 -33.95 -53.16
CA ILE A 13 -15.61 -32.56 -53.33
C ILE A 13 -16.74 -31.59 -52.95
N PHE A 14 -17.96 -31.85 -53.39
CA PHE A 14 -19.12 -31.00 -53.05
C PHE A 14 -19.38 -30.97 -51.53
N VAL A 15 -19.30 -32.11 -50.83
CA VAL A 15 -19.47 -32.18 -49.37
C VAL A 15 -18.34 -31.42 -48.65
N VAL A 16 -17.10 -31.51 -49.10
CA VAL A 16 -15.97 -30.74 -48.52
C VAL A 16 -16.18 -29.24 -48.70
N PHE A 17 -16.66 -28.78 -49.87
CA PHE A 17 -16.96 -27.37 -50.10
C PHE A 17 -18.12 -26.86 -49.25
N VAL A 18 -19.18 -27.65 -49.08
CA VAL A 18 -20.32 -27.29 -48.22
C VAL A 18 -19.89 -27.21 -46.75
N LEU A 19 -19.07 -28.15 -46.27
CA LEU A 19 -18.54 -28.14 -44.90
C LEU A 19 -17.57 -26.97 -44.67
N ALA A 20 -16.71 -26.65 -45.64
CA ALA A 20 -15.81 -25.49 -45.57
C ALA A 20 -16.59 -24.17 -45.56
N ALA A 21 -17.65 -24.05 -46.36
CA ALA A 21 -18.53 -22.88 -46.35
C ALA A 21 -19.28 -22.73 -45.01
N PHE A 22 -19.72 -23.85 -44.42
CA PHE A 22 -20.34 -23.85 -43.09
C PHE A 22 -19.35 -23.46 -41.98
N TYR A 23 -18.09 -23.88 -42.09
CA TYR A 23 -17.05 -23.55 -41.12
C TYR A 23 -16.63 -22.07 -41.22
N LEU A 24 -16.48 -21.55 -42.44
CA LEU A 24 -16.15 -20.14 -42.69
C LEU A 24 -17.31 -19.20 -42.31
N GLY A 25 -18.56 -19.63 -42.50
CA GLY A 25 -19.74 -18.89 -42.06
C GLY A 25 -19.97 -18.86 -40.54
N ARG A 26 -19.24 -19.70 -39.79
CA ARG A 26 -19.26 -19.76 -38.32
C ARG A 26 -18.03 -19.15 -37.66
N LEU A 27 -17.11 -18.56 -38.43
CA LEU A 27 -16.05 -17.76 -37.84
C LEU A 27 -16.69 -16.60 -37.07
N PRO A 28 -16.39 -16.43 -35.77
CA PRO A 28 -16.96 -15.34 -35.00
C PRO A 28 -16.55 -14.04 -35.68
N LYS A 29 -17.55 -13.26 -36.12
CA LYS A 29 -17.33 -11.89 -36.59
C LYS A 29 -16.54 -11.20 -35.48
N THR A 30 -15.32 -10.78 -35.78
CA THR A 30 -14.50 -9.97 -34.88
C THR A 30 -15.34 -8.79 -34.45
N LYS A 31 -15.83 -8.81 -33.21
CA LYS A 31 -16.39 -7.61 -32.60
C LYS A 31 -15.25 -6.61 -32.62
N ASN A 32 -15.39 -5.54 -33.39
CA ASN A 32 -14.54 -4.37 -33.23
C ASN A 32 -14.72 -3.94 -31.77
N LEU A 33 -13.75 -4.31 -30.93
CA LEU A 33 -13.65 -3.79 -29.58
C LEU A 33 -13.41 -2.30 -29.78
N ALA A 34 -14.44 -1.50 -29.53
CA ALA A 34 -14.28 -0.08 -29.38
C ALA A 34 -13.21 0.09 -28.29
N VAL A 35 -12.04 0.58 -28.67
CA VAL A 35 -11.01 0.97 -27.72
C VAL A 35 -11.65 2.09 -26.91
N SER A 36 -12.10 1.76 -25.71
CA SER A 36 -12.48 2.76 -24.72
C SER A 36 -11.21 3.53 -24.44
N ILE A 37 -11.08 4.69 -25.07
CA ILE A 37 -10.02 5.65 -24.78
C ILE A 37 -10.36 6.18 -23.39
N LEU A 38 -9.92 5.47 -22.35
CA LEU A 38 -9.95 6.02 -21.00
C LEU A 38 -9.22 7.35 -21.07
N PRO A 39 -9.82 8.45 -20.59
CA PRO A 39 -9.12 9.72 -20.57
C PRO A 39 -7.79 9.51 -19.86
N THR A 40 -6.68 9.90 -20.50
CA THR A 40 -5.37 9.90 -19.85
C THR A 40 -5.53 10.67 -18.54
N PRO A 41 -5.29 10.06 -17.38
CA PRO A 41 -5.50 10.74 -16.11
C PRO A 41 -4.65 12.01 -16.10
N THR A 42 -5.31 13.15 -15.92
CA THR A 42 -4.62 14.42 -15.75
C THR A 42 -3.70 14.29 -14.54
N PRO A 43 -2.39 14.60 -14.67
CA PRO A 43 -1.49 14.55 -13.54
C PRO A 43 -2.05 15.37 -12.39
N TYR A 44 -2.10 14.78 -11.20
CA TYR A 44 -2.53 15.48 -10.00
C TYR A 44 -1.60 16.68 -9.74
N GLN A 45 -2.18 17.83 -9.38
CA GLN A 45 -1.40 19.03 -9.09
C GLN A 45 -1.19 19.19 -7.59
N PHE A 46 0.07 19.31 -7.17
CA PHE A 46 0.43 19.63 -5.79
C PHE A 46 0.28 21.15 -5.53
N PRO A 47 0.00 21.58 -4.29
CA PRO A 47 -0.07 20.78 -3.06
C PRO A 47 -1.31 19.89 -2.98
N TYR A 48 -1.15 18.75 -2.33
CA TYR A 48 -2.21 17.78 -2.09
C TYR A 48 -3.36 18.39 -1.27
N LYS A 49 -4.57 17.99 -1.66
CA LYS A 49 -5.83 18.34 -1.04
C LYS A 49 -6.64 17.06 -0.90
N ASN A 50 -7.08 16.78 0.31
CA ASN A 50 -7.99 15.67 0.58
C ASN A 50 -9.27 15.82 -0.27
N PRO A 51 -9.75 14.73 -0.89
CA PRO A 51 -11.08 14.72 -1.50
C PRO A 51 -12.16 14.81 -0.41
N VAL A 52 -13.36 15.23 -0.81
CA VAL A 52 -14.53 15.15 0.07
C VAL A 52 -15.07 13.74 0.03
N ILE A 53 -14.97 13.02 1.14
CA ILE A 53 -15.50 11.66 1.25
C ILE A 53 -17.00 11.75 1.56
N PRO A 54 -17.89 11.12 0.78
CA PRO A 54 -19.33 11.17 1.02
C PRO A 54 -19.70 10.43 2.32
N LYS A 55 -20.84 10.81 2.92
CA LYS A 55 -21.38 10.09 4.07
C LYS A 55 -21.74 8.66 3.66
N ASN A 56 -21.24 7.69 4.41
CA ASN A 56 -21.51 6.27 4.20
C ASN A 56 -21.69 5.58 5.56
N ARG A 57 -22.34 4.41 5.56
CA ARG A 57 -22.45 3.58 6.78
C ARG A 57 -21.17 2.82 7.09
N SER A 58 -20.32 2.61 6.09
CA SER A 58 -19.07 1.87 6.23
C SER A 58 -17.96 2.59 5.48
N TYR A 59 -16.78 2.68 6.12
CA TYR A 59 -15.56 3.23 5.57
C TYR A 59 -14.44 2.19 5.57
N ARG A 60 -13.62 2.23 4.53
CA ARG A 60 -12.53 1.29 4.28
C ARG A 60 -11.20 2.02 4.27
N ILE A 61 -10.29 1.54 5.10
CA ILE A 61 -8.95 2.10 5.31
C ILE A 61 -7.93 1.05 4.87
N VAL A 62 -7.00 1.40 4.00
CA VAL A 62 -5.84 0.57 3.67
C VAL A 62 -4.61 1.16 4.37
N ILE A 63 -3.86 0.34 5.09
CA ILE A 63 -2.59 0.75 5.71
C ILE A 63 -1.48 -0.10 5.10
N VAL A 64 -0.53 0.53 4.41
CA VAL A 64 0.59 -0.15 3.74
C VAL A 64 1.88 0.20 4.46
N GLY A 65 2.70 -0.80 4.75
CA GLY A 65 4.00 -0.59 5.40
C GLY A 65 4.80 -1.87 5.54
N ASP A 66 5.78 -1.85 6.43
CA ASP A 66 6.60 -3.02 6.74
C ASP A 66 6.11 -3.79 7.98
N SER A 67 7.02 -4.45 8.71
CA SER A 67 6.69 -5.19 9.94
C SER A 67 6.09 -4.32 11.05
N ILE A 68 6.30 -2.99 11.03
CA ILE A 68 5.67 -2.09 12.01
C ILE A 68 4.16 -2.02 11.78
N VAL A 69 3.73 -1.94 10.52
CA VAL A 69 2.31 -1.97 10.16
C VAL A 69 1.73 -3.37 10.34
N ASP A 70 2.48 -4.41 10.00
CA ASP A 70 2.09 -5.82 10.24
C ASP A 70 1.72 -6.07 11.71
N SER A 71 2.49 -5.47 12.63
CA SER A 71 2.28 -5.58 14.09
C SER A 71 0.93 -5.04 14.57
N LEU A 72 0.19 -4.26 13.76
CA LEU A 72 -1.17 -3.84 14.08
C LEU A 72 -2.18 -5.00 13.99
N GLY A 73 -1.76 -6.13 13.42
CA GLY A 73 -2.58 -7.31 13.19
C GLY A 73 -3.50 -7.20 11.96
N PRO A 74 -4.08 -8.31 11.49
CA PRO A 74 -4.73 -8.39 10.16
C PRO A 74 -5.80 -7.32 9.89
N ASN A 75 -6.51 -6.88 10.94
CA ASN A 75 -7.62 -5.92 10.84
C ASN A 75 -7.39 -4.61 11.60
N ALA A 76 -6.18 -4.38 12.14
CA ALA A 76 -5.87 -3.24 13.00
C ALA A 76 -6.96 -2.96 14.06
N ASN A 77 -7.36 -3.98 14.84
CA ASN A 77 -8.56 -3.91 15.68
C ASN A 77 -8.51 -2.75 16.70
N VAL A 78 -7.34 -2.45 17.27
CA VAL A 78 -7.17 -1.34 18.21
C VAL A 78 -7.53 0.01 17.56
N LEU A 79 -7.15 0.22 16.29
CA LEU A 79 -7.57 1.40 15.53
C LEU A 79 -9.08 1.44 15.34
N ARG A 80 -9.71 0.30 15.04
CA ARG A 80 -11.17 0.23 14.86
C ARG A 80 -11.91 0.57 16.15
N GLU A 81 -11.42 0.11 17.30
CA GLU A 81 -11.97 0.43 18.62
C GLU A 81 -11.93 1.94 18.90
N ASP A 82 -10.81 2.60 18.62
CA ASP A 82 -10.69 4.05 18.75
C ASP A 82 -11.64 4.81 17.82
N LEU A 83 -11.78 4.34 16.56
CA LEU A 83 -12.67 4.96 15.57
C LEU A 83 -14.16 4.85 15.93
N ILE A 84 -14.59 3.72 16.51
CA ILE A 84 -15.98 3.54 16.98
C ILE A 84 -16.32 4.57 18.07
N GLY A 85 -15.34 4.95 18.90
CA GLY A 85 -15.51 6.02 19.90
C GLY A 85 -15.81 7.38 19.27
N TYR A 86 -15.22 7.68 18.10
CA TYR A 86 -15.42 8.94 17.37
C TYR A 86 -16.63 8.95 16.44
N TYR A 87 -16.97 7.78 15.88
CA TYR A 87 -17.98 7.60 14.85
C TYR A 87 -18.93 6.45 15.22
N PRO A 88 -19.79 6.61 16.23
CA PRO A 88 -20.60 5.52 16.77
C PRO A 88 -21.63 4.94 15.79
N ASP A 89 -22.00 5.71 14.76
CA ASP A 89 -22.97 5.31 13.73
C ASP A 89 -22.32 4.79 12.44
N SER A 90 -20.99 4.62 12.42
CA SER A 90 -20.23 4.16 11.25
C SER A 90 -19.48 2.86 11.53
N GLU A 91 -19.33 2.05 10.49
CA GLU A 91 -18.51 0.84 10.49
C GLU A 91 -17.16 1.11 9.82
N PHE A 92 -16.09 0.52 10.35
CA PHE A 92 -14.75 0.61 9.75
C PHE A 92 -14.23 -0.76 9.38
N VAL A 93 -13.72 -0.87 8.16
CA VAL A 93 -12.96 -2.03 7.68
C VAL A 93 -11.53 -1.54 7.45
N THR A 94 -10.56 -2.22 8.05
CA THR A 94 -9.15 -1.90 7.84
C THR A 94 -8.47 -3.07 7.17
N TYR A 95 -7.78 -2.79 6.07
CA TYR A 95 -6.93 -3.73 5.37
C TYR A 95 -5.48 -3.45 5.74
N ASN A 96 -4.86 -4.40 6.44
CA ASN A 96 -3.46 -4.32 6.81
C ASN A 96 -2.58 -4.94 5.71
N TYR A 97 -1.88 -4.07 4.97
CA TYR A 97 -0.88 -4.43 3.95
C TYR A 97 0.55 -4.20 4.49
N GLY A 98 0.76 -4.46 5.78
CA GLY A 98 2.07 -4.50 6.43
C GLY A 98 2.73 -5.85 6.17
N TYR A 99 3.87 -5.87 5.48
CA TYR A 99 4.61 -7.11 5.20
C TYR A 99 5.95 -7.09 5.93
N PRO A 100 6.30 -8.16 6.67
CA PRO A 100 7.58 -8.21 7.36
C PRO A 100 8.78 -8.16 6.41
N SER A 101 9.88 -7.56 6.86
CA SER A 101 11.18 -7.54 6.16
C SER A 101 11.16 -6.92 4.75
N THR A 102 10.17 -6.09 4.44
CA THR A 102 10.07 -5.39 3.16
C THR A 102 10.45 -3.92 3.28
N ASN A 103 10.97 -3.35 2.21
CA ASN A 103 11.29 -1.93 2.11
C ASN A 103 10.34 -1.21 1.13
N ILE A 104 10.55 0.09 0.97
CA ILE A 104 9.73 0.98 0.13
C ILE A 104 9.55 0.48 -1.31
N LEU A 105 10.54 -0.22 -1.91
CA LEU A 105 10.47 -0.68 -3.30
C LEU A 105 9.38 -1.72 -3.58
N SER A 106 8.79 -2.27 -2.52
CA SER A 106 7.65 -3.18 -2.63
C SER A 106 6.30 -2.45 -2.70
N LEU A 107 6.26 -1.14 -2.44
CA LEU A 107 5.02 -0.36 -2.35
C LEU A 107 4.24 -0.41 -3.67
N TYR A 108 4.86 -0.03 -4.79
CA TYR A 108 4.14 0.02 -6.06
C TYR A 108 3.61 -1.34 -6.47
N GLN A 109 4.39 -2.41 -6.24
CA GLN A 109 3.94 -3.77 -6.54
C GLN A 109 2.66 -4.11 -5.77
N ARG A 110 2.58 -3.83 -4.47
CA ARG A 110 1.35 -4.07 -3.68
C ARG A 110 0.17 -3.24 -4.16
N LEU A 111 0.44 -2.05 -4.71
CA LEU A 111 -0.61 -1.21 -5.26
C LEU A 111 -1.22 -1.83 -6.52
N THR A 112 -0.41 -2.43 -7.39
CA THR A 112 -0.82 -2.82 -8.75
C THR A 112 -0.94 -4.32 -9.00
N GLU A 113 -0.39 -5.17 -8.14
CA GLU A 113 -0.33 -6.62 -8.34
C GLU A 113 -0.86 -7.36 -7.11
N ASP A 114 -1.43 -8.54 -7.35
CA ASP A 114 -1.67 -9.49 -6.27
C ASP A 114 -0.33 -9.90 -5.66
N THR A 115 -0.27 -9.91 -4.33
CA THR A 115 0.95 -10.22 -3.59
C THR A 115 0.69 -11.31 -2.56
N VAL A 116 1.76 -11.89 -2.02
CA VAL A 116 1.68 -12.82 -0.89
C VAL A 116 2.29 -12.15 0.32
N GLY A 117 1.48 -11.83 1.32
CA GLY A 117 1.89 -11.28 2.60
C GLY A 117 1.56 -12.27 3.71
N ASN A 118 2.49 -12.53 4.63
CA ASN A 118 2.29 -13.49 5.74
C ASN A 118 1.82 -14.89 5.32
N GLY A 119 2.17 -15.32 4.10
CA GLY A 119 1.75 -16.61 3.53
C GLY A 119 0.34 -16.62 2.95
N GLU A 120 -0.36 -15.49 2.95
CA GLU A 120 -1.71 -15.34 2.41
C GLU A 120 -1.68 -14.51 1.13
N ARG A 121 -2.53 -14.86 0.16
CA ARG A 121 -2.71 -14.05 -1.05
C ARG A 121 -3.52 -12.79 -0.69
N ASN A 122 -2.95 -11.64 -0.98
CA ASN A 122 -3.60 -10.34 -0.92
C ASN A 122 -3.81 -9.82 -2.34
N GLU A 123 -5.00 -9.31 -2.61
CA GLU A 123 -5.31 -8.65 -3.88
C GLU A 123 -4.51 -7.34 -4.02
N ALA A 124 -4.27 -6.89 -5.25
CA ALA A 124 -3.70 -5.57 -5.46
C ALA A 124 -4.55 -4.49 -4.76
N VAL A 125 -3.91 -3.52 -4.09
CA VAL A 125 -4.64 -2.46 -3.37
C VAL A 125 -5.58 -1.69 -4.31
N PHE A 126 -5.23 -1.51 -5.59
CA PHE A 126 -6.10 -0.86 -6.56
C PHE A 126 -7.34 -1.66 -6.97
N GLU A 127 -7.41 -2.96 -6.68
CA GLU A 127 -8.64 -3.75 -6.86
C GLU A 127 -9.60 -3.58 -5.68
N LEU A 128 -9.09 -3.16 -4.51
CA LEU A 128 -9.93 -2.83 -3.36
C LEU A 128 -10.69 -1.51 -3.56
N SER A 129 -11.89 -1.40 -2.99
CA SER A 129 -12.48 -0.09 -2.73
C SER A 129 -12.03 0.39 -1.35
N PHE A 130 -11.55 1.62 -1.26
CA PHE A 130 -11.17 2.26 -0.02
C PHE A 130 -11.39 3.77 -0.10
N GLU A 131 -11.65 4.37 1.05
CA GLU A 131 -11.83 5.81 1.17
C GLU A 131 -10.58 6.49 1.75
N LEU A 132 -9.70 5.75 2.43
CA LEU A 132 -8.43 6.25 2.94
C LEU A 132 -7.32 5.22 2.69
N ILE A 133 -6.18 5.68 2.20
CA ILE A 133 -4.93 4.92 2.19
C ILE A 133 -3.88 5.64 3.02
N ILE A 134 -3.19 4.88 3.86
CA ILE A 134 -2.12 5.35 4.73
C ILE A 134 -0.83 4.61 4.33
N ILE A 135 0.22 5.37 4.02
CA ILE A 135 1.52 4.82 3.62
C ILE A 135 2.53 5.10 4.73
N GLU A 136 3.00 4.04 5.39
CA GLU A 136 4.12 4.10 6.32
C GLU A 136 5.44 4.37 5.58
N SER A 137 6.42 4.94 6.28
CA SER A 137 7.71 5.35 5.72
C SER A 137 8.61 4.23 5.20
N PHE A 138 8.38 2.98 5.61
CA PHE A 138 9.29 1.83 5.48
C PHE A 138 10.65 2.07 6.15
N GLY A 139 10.72 3.01 7.09
CA GLY A 139 11.97 3.45 7.69
C GLY A 139 12.65 2.37 8.53
N ASN A 140 11.91 1.38 9.04
CA ASN A 140 12.49 0.29 9.84
C ASN A 140 13.29 -0.72 8.98
N ASN A 141 12.92 -0.86 7.69
CA ASN A 141 13.63 -1.66 6.69
C ASN A 141 14.15 -0.77 5.55
N PRO A 142 15.24 -0.01 5.76
CA PRO A 142 15.81 0.88 4.76
C PRO A 142 16.47 0.09 3.61
N LEU A 143 16.91 0.81 2.57
CA LEU A 143 17.64 0.23 1.43
C LEU A 143 19.15 0.19 1.72
N SER A 144 19.54 -0.50 2.78
CA SER A 144 20.93 -0.55 3.29
C SER A 144 21.94 -1.17 2.32
N GLU A 145 21.48 -1.81 1.24
CA GLU A 145 22.31 -2.27 0.14
C GLU A 145 22.87 -1.12 -0.72
N TYR A 146 22.33 0.10 -0.60
CA TYR A 146 22.79 1.30 -1.29
C TYR A 146 23.47 2.28 -0.33
N PRO A 147 24.36 3.16 -0.84
CA PRO A 147 24.77 4.34 -0.11
C PRO A 147 23.56 5.18 0.31
N LEU A 148 23.57 5.75 1.52
CA LEU A 148 22.42 6.46 2.10
C LEU A 148 21.77 7.46 1.11
N ALA A 149 22.57 8.33 0.47
CA ALA A 149 22.04 9.33 -0.45
C ALA A 149 21.33 8.71 -1.68
N GLU A 150 21.83 7.59 -2.19
CA GLU A 150 21.18 6.86 -3.29
C GLU A 150 19.91 6.16 -2.80
N GLY A 151 19.95 5.56 -1.62
CA GLY A 151 18.81 4.89 -1.01
C GLY A 151 17.65 5.86 -0.70
N LEU A 152 17.94 7.06 -0.19
CA LEU A 152 16.92 8.11 0.00
C LEU A 152 16.34 8.58 -1.33
N LYS A 153 17.17 8.76 -2.36
CA LYS A 153 16.69 9.10 -3.71
C LYS A 153 15.74 8.03 -4.27
N LYS A 154 16.05 6.75 -4.07
CA LYS A 154 15.18 5.63 -4.49
C LYS A 154 13.86 5.62 -3.72
N GLN A 155 13.87 5.97 -2.45
CA GLN A 155 12.65 6.16 -1.67
C GLN A 155 11.78 7.25 -2.29
N ASP A 156 12.34 8.41 -2.64
CA ASP A 156 11.60 9.49 -3.30
C ASP A 156 11.04 9.07 -4.66
N GLU A 157 11.83 8.38 -5.48
CA GLU A 157 11.41 7.89 -6.80
C GLU A 157 10.21 6.93 -6.69
N GLU A 158 10.23 6.04 -5.70
CA GLU A 158 9.16 5.06 -5.45
C GLU A 158 7.91 5.72 -4.84
N LEU A 159 8.09 6.68 -3.93
CA LEU A 159 6.99 7.50 -3.39
C LEU A 159 6.33 8.32 -4.49
N GLU A 160 7.10 8.97 -5.37
CA GLU A 160 6.58 9.77 -6.51
C GLU A 160 5.70 8.90 -7.41
N ARG A 161 6.23 7.74 -7.80
CA ARG A 161 5.52 6.79 -8.67
C ARG A 161 4.23 6.29 -8.00
N SER A 162 4.31 5.90 -6.73
CA SER A 162 3.19 5.32 -5.99
C SER A 162 2.10 6.33 -5.70
N VAL A 163 2.47 7.53 -5.22
CA VAL A 163 1.52 8.63 -4.98
C VAL A 163 0.85 9.05 -6.27
N THR A 164 1.60 9.22 -7.36
CA THR A 164 1.01 9.56 -8.67
C THR A 164 -0.01 8.50 -9.11
N ALA A 165 0.30 7.22 -8.93
CA ALA A 165 -0.62 6.13 -9.24
C ALA A 165 -1.88 6.14 -8.36
N ILE A 166 -1.74 6.36 -7.04
CA ILE A 166 -2.87 6.46 -6.11
C ILE A 166 -3.80 7.60 -6.52
N LEU A 167 -3.26 8.80 -6.72
CA LEU A 167 -4.06 10.00 -7.04
C LEU A 167 -4.74 9.90 -8.42
N SER A 168 -4.13 9.15 -9.34
CA SER A 168 -4.67 8.88 -10.68
C SER A 168 -5.79 7.82 -10.65
N GLN A 169 -5.57 6.70 -9.97
CA GLN A 169 -6.48 5.55 -10.00
C GLN A 169 -7.58 5.61 -8.94
N LYS A 170 -7.32 6.29 -7.82
CA LYS A 170 -8.22 6.43 -6.67
C LYS A 170 -8.40 7.92 -6.30
N PRO A 171 -8.83 8.79 -7.23
CA PRO A 171 -8.88 10.25 -7.02
C PRO A 171 -9.85 10.69 -5.91
N ASN A 172 -10.78 9.81 -5.51
CA ASN A 172 -11.75 10.07 -4.44
C ASN A 172 -11.34 9.48 -3.08
N ALA A 173 -10.18 8.83 -2.99
CA ALA A 173 -9.63 8.34 -1.73
C ALA A 173 -8.69 9.38 -1.11
N ALA A 174 -8.78 9.56 0.20
CA ALA A 174 -7.82 10.34 0.97
C ALA A 174 -6.49 9.58 1.09
N LEU A 175 -5.40 10.34 1.20
CA LEU A 175 -4.04 9.85 1.34
C LEU A 175 -3.40 10.53 2.55
N ALA A 176 -2.76 9.74 3.40
CA ALA A 176 -1.91 10.24 4.47
C ALA A 176 -0.62 9.40 4.55
N PHE A 177 0.44 10.02 5.05
CA PHE A 177 1.68 9.33 5.38
C PHE A 177 1.74 9.04 6.86
N LEU A 178 2.43 7.96 7.23
CA LEU A 178 2.62 7.50 8.61
C LEU A 178 4.12 7.34 8.89
N THR A 179 4.57 7.76 10.06
CA THR A 179 5.91 7.41 10.58
C THR A 179 5.80 6.25 11.58
N PRO A 180 6.83 5.42 11.74
CA PRO A 180 6.84 4.36 12.74
C PRO A 180 7.07 4.96 14.14
N ILE A 181 7.02 4.14 15.18
CA ILE A 181 7.56 4.54 16.49
C ILE A 181 9.07 4.82 16.41
N ALA A 182 9.59 5.60 17.36
CA ALA A 182 10.99 5.99 17.41
C ALA A 182 11.91 4.81 17.76
N PHE A 183 13.10 4.80 17.15
CA PHE A 183 14.08 3.73 17.32
C PHE A 183 15.04 4.03 18.47
N ASN A 184 15.26 3.07 19.38
CA ASN A 184 16.17 3.25 20.51
C ASN A 184 17.63 2.95 20.12
N PRO A 185 18.53 3.95 20.01
CA PRO A 185 19.92 3.71 19.55
C PRO A 185 20.76 2.86 20.53
N VAL A 186 20.34 2.73 21.78
CA VAL A 186 21.06 1.94 22.79
C VAL A 186 20.73 0.46 22.66
N ASN A 187 19.46 0.14 22.37
CA ASN A 187 18.96 -1.23 22.42
C ASN A 187 18.51 -1.79 21.07
N TYR A 188 18.49 -1.01 19.98
CA TYR A 188 17.95 -1.43 18.69
C TYR A 188 18.45 -2.82 18.26
N ALA A 189 17.51 -3.72 17.97
CA ALA A 189 17.75 -5.11 17.56
C ALA A 189 18.65 -5.94 18.50
N LYS A 190 18.90 -5.50 19.73
CA LYS A 190 19.90 -6.11 20.63
C LYS A 190 19.57 -7.55 21.04
N SER A 191 18.29 -7.95 20.99
CA SER A 191 17.84 -9.31 21.29
C SER A 191 17.77 -10.21 20.05
N THR A 192 17.92 -9.66 18.84
CA THR A 192 17.82 -10.41 17.58
C THR A 192 19.12 -10.40 16.77
N ARG A 193 20.05 -9.47 17.05
CA ARG A 193 21.33 -9.30 16.38
C ARG A 193 22.43 -8.98 17.38
N ASP A 194 23.61 -9.56 17.16
CA ASP A 194 24.82 -9.23 17.91
C ASP A 194 25.50 -8.01 17.26
N LEU A 195 25.11 -6.81 17.72
CA LEU A 195 25.63 -5.53 17.24
C LEU A 195 26.37 -4.80 18.35
N SER A 196 27.49 -4.16 18.01
CA SER A 196 28.15 -3.17 18.86
C SER A 196 27.24 -1.95 19.12
N ALA A 197 27.58 -1.12 20.10
CA ALA A 197 26.83 0.10 20.37
C ALA A 197 26.90 1.08 19.20
N GLU A 198 28.06 1.15 18.54
CA GLU A 198 28.32 1.98 17.37
C GLU A 198 27.49 1.53 16.16
N GLU A 199 27.39 0.21 15.93
CA GLU A 199 26.56 -0.34 14.85
C GLU A 199 25.07 -0.10 15.09
N ARG A 200 24.58 -0.29 16.32
CA ARG A 200 23.19 0.03 16.68
C ARG A 200 22.87 1.49 16.42
N LYS A 201 23.76 2.39 16.85
CA LYS A 201 23.60 3.82 16.59
C LYS A 201 23.57 4.10 15.09
N LYS A 202 24.49 3.54 14.31
CA LYS A 202 24.54 3.71 12.85
C LYS A 202 23.25 3.22 12.17
N TRP A 203 22.74 2.06 12.58
CA TRP A 203 21.49 1.49 12.06
C TRP A 203 20.28 2.37 12.38
N VAL A 204 20.23 2.93 13.60
CA VAL A 204 19.16 3.87 13.98
C VAL A 204 19.29 5.18 13.20
N ASP A 205 20.49 5.75 13.09
CA ASP A 205 20.72 6.99 12.34
C ASP A 205 20.25 6.86 10.87
N GLU A 206 20.56 5.72 10.22
CA GLU A 206 20.09 5.41 8.86
C GLU A 206 18.56 5.34 8.79
N ARG A 207 17.92 4.55 9.65
CA ARG A 207 16.45 4.39 9.67
C ARG A 207 15.73 5.71 9.92
N THR A 208 16.22 6.50 10.86
CA THR A 208 15.72 7.85 11.14
C THR A 208 15.88 8.77 9.91
N ALA A 209 16.94 8.60 9.10
CA ALA A 209 17.08 9.36 7.86
C ALA A 209 15.98 9.02 6.84
N TYR A 210 15.59 7.75 6.70
CA TYR A 210 14.46 7.35 5.83
C TYR A 210 13.12 7.84 6.34
N VAL A 211 12.89 7.83 7.67
CA VAL A 211 11.68 8.43 8.27
C VAL A 211 11.63 9.93 7.97
N ASN A 212 12.74 10.65 8.16
CA ASN A 212 12.80 12.08 7.90
C ASN A 212 12.65 12.42 6.41
N ASN A 213 13.20 11.60 5.52
CA ASN A 213 13.05 11.78 4.08
C ASN A 213 11.59 11.60 3.64
N HIS A 214 10.89 10.59 4.18
CA HIS A 214 9.45 10.40 3.98
C HIS A 214 8.61 11.61 4.42
N LYS A 215 8.91 12.17 5.60
CA LYS A 215 8.25 13.39 6.10
C LYS A 215 8.51 14.59 5.21
N LYS A 216 9.75 14.76 4.75
CA LYS A 216 10.16 15.85 3.86
C LYS A 216 9.43 15.76 2.52
N PHE A 217 9.37 14.58 1.91
CA PHE A 217 8.62 14.35 0.67
C PHE A 217 7.15 14.72 0.84
N ALA A 218 6.52 14.34 1.96
CA ALA A 218 5.15 14.71 2.27
C ALA A 218 4.97 16.23 2.42
N GLU A 219 5.85 16.91 3.15
CA GLU A 219 5.83 18.36 3.34
C GLU A 219 5.91 19.10 1.99
N GLU A 220 6.87 18.73 1.12
CA GLU A 220 7.05 19.33 -0.21
C GLU A 220 5.81 19.20 -1.10
N LYS A 221 4.99 18.16 -0.86
CA LYS A 221 3.78 17.86 -1.63
C LYS A 221 2.49 18.24 -0.90
N GLY A 222 2.56 18.74 0.34
CA GLY A 222 1.40 19.00 1.17
C GLY A 222 0.58 17.75 1.54
N ILE A 223 1.20 16.57 1.55
CA ILE A 223 0.56 15.33 1.99
C ILE A 223 0.59 15.32 3.54
N PRO A 224 -0.55 15.09 4.22
CA PRO A 224 -0.57 15.02 5.67
C PRO A 224 0.28 13.88 6.22
N VAL A 225 0.94 14.11 7.37
CA VAL A 225 1.76 13.11 8.07
C VAL A 225 1.19 12.85 9.46
N ILE A 226 0.97 11.57 9.76
CA ILE A 226 0.66 11.03 11.10
C ILE A 226 2.01 10.70 11.75
N ASP A 227 2.54 11.63 12.55
CA ASP A 227 3.91 11.57 13.07
C ASP A 227 4.05 10.79 14.38
N VAL A 228 3.88 9.46 14.32
CA VAL A 228 4.01 8.58 15.49
C VAL A 228 5.45 8.58 16.04
N TYR A 229 6.45 8.76 15.17
CA TYR A 229 7.85 8.84 15.59
C TYR A 229 8.01 9.93 16.66
N ALA A 230 7.55 11.16 16.38
CA ALA A 230 7.58 12.24 17.34
C ALA A 230 6.70 11.95 18.58
N ALA A 231 5.52 11.37 18.39
CA ALA A 231 4.59 11.04 19.49
C ALA A 231 5.12 9.97 20.46
N SER A 232 6.07 9.15 20.01
CA SER A 232 6.69 8.08 20.81
C SER A 232 7.97 8.52 21.56
N LEU A 233 8.35 9.80 21.43
CA LEU A 233 9.42 10.39 22.23
C LEU A 233 8.88 10.92 23.55
N LYS A 234 9.74 10.95 24.57
CA LYS A 234 9.51 11.70 25.80
C LYS A 234 9.61 13.20 25.53
N SER A 235 9.19 14.01 26.49
CA SER A 235 9.22 15.48 26.41
C SER A 235 10.62 16.07 26.19
N ASP A 236 11.68 15.34 26.57
CA ASP A 236 13.08 15.72 26.37
C ASP A 236 13.66 15.23 25.04
N GLY A 237 12.84 14.60 24.18
CA GLY A 237 13.25 14.03 22.90
C GLY A 237 13.92 12.65 22.99
N VAL A 238 14.05 12.08 24.19
CA VAL A 238 14.57 10.73 24.38
C VAL A 238 13.49 9.71 24.03
N VAL A 239 13.87 8.59 23.41
CA VAL A 239 12.96 7.51 23.07
C VAL A 239 12.28 6.95 24.33
N ASP A 240 10.95 6.89 24.32
CA ASP A 240 10.20 6.16 25.33
C ASP A 240 10.18 4.68 24.99
N GLY A 241 11.08 3.93 25.63
CA GLY A 241 11.19 2.48 25.44
C GLY A 241 9.92 1.70 25.78
N SER A 242 8.93 2.29 26.48
CA SER A 242 7.66 1.61 26.75
C SER A 242 6.82 1.36 25.49
N TYR A 243 7.08 2.05 24.39
CA TYR A 243 6.43 1.82 23.10
C TYR A 243 7.11 0.73 22.25
N ILE A 244 8.26 0.19 22.69
CA ILE A 244 9.05 -0.80 21.93
C ILE A 244 8.96 -2.15 22.65
N SER A 245 8.80 -3.23 21.88
CA SER A 245 8.76 -4.59 22.41
C SER A 245 10.14 -5.10 22.82
N ASP A 246 10.20 -6.30 23.40
CA ASP A 246 11.44 -6.93 23.87
C ASP A 246 12.43 -7.29 22.74
N ASP A 247 11.98 -7.30 21.48
CA ASP A 247 12.89 -7.44 20.33
C ASP A 247 13.68 -6.16 20.00
N PHE A 248 13.32 -5.05 20.65
CA PHE A 248 13.87 -3.71 20.47
C PHE A 248 13.74 -3.16 19.04
N VAL A 249 12.77 -3.64 18.27
CA VAL A 249 12.50 -3.22 16.89
C VAL A 249 11.00 -2.91 16.70
N HIS A 250 10.14 -3.86 17.06
CA HIS A 250 8.70 -3.78 16.83
C HIS A 250 7.97 -3.05 17.97
N PRO A 251 6.78 -2.49 17.71
CA PRO A 251 5.98 -1.85 18.75
C PRO A 251 5.57 -2.84 19.84
N SER A 252 5.59 -2.39 21.10
CA SER A 252 4.90 -3.08 22.19
C SER A 252 3.38 -2.93 22.03
N GLU A 253 2.59 -3.57 22.90
CA GLU A 253 1.13 -3.31 22.97
C GLU A 253 0.81 -1.81 23.14
N LYS A 254 1.60 -1.11 23.97
CA LYS A 254 1.47 0.35 24.14
C LYS A 254 1.86 1.10 22.86
N GLY A 255 2.86 0.61 22.12
CA GLY A 255 3.25 1.15 20.80
C GLY A 255 2.15 0.98 19.75
N ILE A 256 1.52 -0.20 19.69
CA ILE A 256 0.39 -0.49 18.81
C ILE A 256 -0.79 0.43 19.14
N ALA A 257 -1.09 0.62 20.42
CA ALA A 257 -2.12 1.56 20.88
C ALA A 257 -1.80 3.01 20.49
N LEU A 258 -0.54 3.45 20.62
CA LEU A 258 -0.12 4.78 20.19
C LEU A 258 -0.30 4.99 18.68
N ILE A 259 0.16 4.04 17.84
CA ILE A 259 0.00 4.11 16.38
C ILE A 259 -1.49 4.20 16.03
N SER A 260 -2.28 3.28 16.57
CA SER A 260 -3.73 3.19 16.32
C SER A 260 -4.46 4.47 16.70
N LYS A 261 -4.19 4.98 17.90
CA LYS A 261 -4.81 6.21 18.40
C LYS A 261 -4.39 7.43 17.59
N SER A 262 -3.14 7.51 17.16
CA SER A 262 -2.63 8.60 16.32
C SER A 262 -3.32 8.63 14.96
N ILE A 263 -3.59 7.46 14.37
CA ILE A 263 -4.35 7.35 13.13
C ILE A 263 -5.81 7.77 13.35
N ALA A 264 -6.47 7.29 14.40
CA ALA A 264 -7.85 7.65 14.72
C ALA A 264 -8.01 9.15 14.97
N ASP A 265 -7.10 9.75 15.75
CA ASP A 265 -7.07 11.18 16.03
C ASP A 265 -6.87 12.01 14.77
N TYR A 266 -5.96 11.58 13.88
CA TYR A 266 -5.77 12.22 12.60
C TYR A 266 -7.07 12.20 11.78
N ILE A 267 -7.72 11.04 11.66
CA ILE A 267 -8.96 10.88 10.90
C ILE A 267 -10.05 11.83 11.44
N PHE A 268 -10.22 11.85 12.76
CA PHE A 268 -11.24 12.65 13.42
C PHE A 268 -10.96 14.16 13.34
N ALA A 269 -9.74 14.58 13.71
CA ALA A 269 -9.35 15.99 13.75
C ALA A 269 -9.38 16.64 12.36
N ASN A 270 -9.03 15.88 11.31
CA ASN A 270 -9.02 16.36 9.93
C ASN A 270 -10.35 16.10 9.20
N LYS A 271 -11.35 15.53 9.88
CA LYS A 271 -12.67 15.23 9.31
C LYS A 271 -12.56 14.45 8.00
N ILE A 272 -11.66 13.46 7.96
CA ILE A 272 -11.48 12.63 6.77
C ILE A 272 -12.79 11.95 6.41
N PHE A 273 -13.47 11.38 7.42
CA PHE A 273 -14.82 10.86 7.28
C PHE A 273 -15.86 11.81 7.89
N PRO A 274 -17.03 11.98 7.23
CA PRO A 274 -18.21 12.61 7.82
C PRO A 274 -18.67 11.91 9.11
N GLN A 275 -19.17 12.70 10.07
CA GLN A 275 -19.91 12.20 11.23
C GLN A 275 -21.37 11.94 10.85
#